data_AF-A0A2M8PAH3-F1
#
_entry.id   AF-A0A2M8PAH3-F1
#
_cell.length_a   1.000
_cell.length_b   1.000
_cell.length_c   1.000
_cell.angle_alpha   90.00
_cell.angle_beta   90.00
_cell.angle_gamma   90.00
#
_symmetry.space_group_name_H-M   'P 1'
#
loop_
_entity.id
_entity.type
_entity.pdbx_description
1 polymer ?
#
loop_
_entity_poly.entity_id
_entity_poly.type
_entity_poly.pdbx_seq_one_letter_code
_entity_poly.pdbx_strand_id
1 'polypeptide(L)' 'MKVMVIGATSAIAHEVSRCFAADNAALFLVARSAEKLAAAADDLKVLGAAKVETYVANLADLSTH' A
#
# COMPACT_ATOMS: atom_id res chain seq x y z
N MET A 1 -9.93 6.98 8.45
CA MET A 1 -8.62 7.66 8.25
C MET A 1 -8.10 7.36 6.85
N LYS A 2 -7.33 8.26 6.22
CA LYS A 2 -6.71 8.02 4.89
C LYS A 2 -5.20 7.99 5.03
N VAL A 3 -4.54 6.93 4.55
CA VAL A 3 -3.10 6.71 4.71
C VAL A 3 -2.48 6.37 3.37
N MET A 4 -1.43 7.08 2.99
CA MET A 4 -0.62 6.80 1.80
C MET A 4 0.69 6.14 2.21
N VAL A 5 1.03 5.02 1.58
CA VAL A 5 2.21 4.22 1.91
C VAL A 5 3.10 4.11 0.68
N ILE A 6 4.29 4.67 0.78
CA ILE A 6 5.32 4.64 -0.26
C ILE A 6 6.31 3.51 0.04
N GLY A 7 6.66 2.72 -0.96
CA GLY A 7 7.45 1.51 -0.74
C GLY A 7 6.63 0.43 -0.03
N ALA A 8 5.32 0.38 -0.32
CA ALA A 8 4.33 -0.46 0.36
C ALA A 8 4.62 -1.97 0.33
N THR A 9 5.55 -2.41 -0.52
CA THR A 9 5.97 -3.82 -0.64
C THR A 9 7.18 -4.17 0.23
N SER A 10 7.67 -3.25 1.06
CA SER A 10 8.69 -3.55 2.08
C SER A 10 8.05 -4.16 3.32
N ALA A 11 8.79 -4.98 4.06
CA ALA A 11 8.26 -5.65 5.25
C ALA A 11 7.71 -4.67 6.30
N ILE A 12 8.44 -3.57 6.56
CA ILE A 12 8.02 -2.56 7.53
C ILE A 12 6.74 -1.85 7.06
N ALA A 13 6.71 -1.39 5.81
CA ALA A 13 5.55 -0.68 5.27
C ALA A 13 4.31 -1.59 5.24
N HIS A 14 4.49 -2.87 4.95
CA HIS A 14 3.41 -3.84 4.95
C HIS A 14 2.83 -4.03 6.37
N GLU A 15 3.66 -4.30 7.38
CA GLU A 15 3.17 -4.47 8.77
C GLU A 15 2.49 -3.21 9.32
N VAL A 16 3.04 -2.02 9.03
CA VAL A 16 2.38 -0.75 9.39
C VAL A 16 1.02 -0.61 8.69
N SER A 17 0.93 -0.99 7.42
CA SER A 17 -0.34 -0.98 6.68
C SER A 17 -1.36 -1.93 7.30
N ARG A 18 -0.94 -3.08 7.84
CA ARG A 18 -1.82 -4.04 8.52
C ARG A 18 -2.45 -3.44 9.78
N CYS A 19 -1.68 -2.69 10.57
CA CYS A 19 -2.22 -1.99 11.74
C CYS A 19 -3.34 -1.01 11.33
N PHE A 20 -3.10 -0.21 10.29
CA PHE A 20 -4.11 0.73 9.80
C PHE A 20 -5.30 0.04 9.12
N ALA A 21 -5.09 -1.11 8.47
CA ALA A 21 -6.17 -1.91 7.91
C ALA A 21 -7.12 -2.41 9.00
N ALA A 22 -6.57 -2.92 10.12
CA ALA A 22 -7.36 -3.36 11.27
C ALA A 22 -8.21 -2.22 11.86
N ASP A 23 -7.73 -0.98 11.77
CA ASP A 23 -8.46 0.23 12.19
C ASP A 23 -9.44 0.77 11.12
N ASN A 24 -9.79 -0.03 10.11
CA ASN A 24 -10.69 0.36 9.03
C ASN A 24 -10.20 1.59 8.23
N ALA A 25 -8.89 1.76 8.07
CA ALA A 25 -8.35 2.86 7.27
C ALA A 25 -8.54 2.63 5.76
N ALA A 26 -8.59 3.73 5.01
CA ALA A 26 -8.44 3.73 3.56
C ALA A 26 -6.95 3.88 3.20
N LEU A 27 -6.41 2.92 2.46
CA LEU A 27 -4.99 2.78 2.15
C LEU A 27 -4.73 3.05 0.67
N PHE A 28 -3.67 3.80 0.39
CA PHE A 28 -3.14 4.01 -0.96
C PHE A 28 -1.69 3.53 -1.02
N LEU A 29 -1.44 2.46 -1.75
CA LEU A 29 -0.16 1.74 -1.76
C LEU A 29 0.64 2.07 -3.01
N VAL A 30 1.87 2.53 -2.86
CA VAL A 30 2.76 2.89 -3.96
C VAL A 30 4.03 2.05 -3.92
N ALA A 31 4.34 1.33 -5.01
CA ALA A 31 5.57 0.56 -5.16
C ALA A 31 5.87 0.24 -6.63
N ARG A 32 7.04 -0.38 -6.88
CA ARG A 32 7.51 -0.70 -8.24
C ARG A 32 6.91 -1.98 -8.84
N SER A 33 6.46 -2.90 -7.99
CA SER A 33 5.98 -4.22 -8.43
C SER A 33 4.46 -4.28 -8.31
N ALA A 34 3.79 -4.35 -9.46
CA ALA A 34 2.33 -4.49 -9.53
C ALA A 34 1.83 -5.77 -8.84
N GLU A 35 2.54 -6.88 -9.04
CA GLU A 35 2.20 -8.18 -8.44
C GLU A 35 2.24 -8.12 -6.91
N LYS A 36 3.33 -7.58 -6.34
CA LYS A 36 3.45 -7.43 -4.89
C LYS A 36 2.42 -6.45 -4.32
N LEU A 37 2.07 -5.40 -5.08
CA LEU A 37 1.01 -4.48 -4.68
C LEU A 37 -0.37 -5.14 -4.66
N ALA A 38 -0.68 -5.98 -5.65
CA ALA A 38 -1.94 -6.72 -5.69
C ALA A 38 -2.06 -7.65 -4.48
N ALA A 39 -1.01 -8.45 -4.22
CA ALA A 39 -0.97 -9.34 -3.06
C ALA A 39 -1.14 -8.57 -1.74
N ALA A 40 -0.39 -7.48 -1.56
CA ALA A 40 -0.51 -6.65 -0.35
C ALA A 40 -1.90 -6.02 -0.22
N ALA A 41 -2.51 -5.58 -1.33
CA ALA A 41 -3.83 -4.97 -1.29
C ALA A 41 -4.92 -5.97 -0.90
N ASP A 42 -4.83 -7.20 -1.38
CA ASP A 42 -5.81 -8.24 -1.05
C ASP A 42 -5.67 -8.67 0.42
N ASP A 43 -4.45 -8.82 0.93
CA ASP A 43 -4.19 -9.05 2.36
C ASP A 43 -4.80 -7.94 3.24
N LEU A 44 -4.59 -6.67 2.86
CA LEU A 44 -5.08 -5.53 3.64
C LEU A 44 -6.60 -5.38 3.61
N LYS A 45 -7.25 -5.74 2.49
CA LYS A 45 -8.72 -5.81 2.42
C LYS A 45 -9.27 -6.89 3.34
N VAL A 46 -8.66 -8.08 3.35
CA VAL A 46 -9.05 -9.19 4.25
C VAL A 46 -8.91 -8.79 5.72
N LEU A 47 -7.90 -7.98 6.06
CA LEU A 47 -7.67 -7.46 7.41
C LEU A 47 -8.62 -6.34 7.85
N GLY A 48 -9.53 -5.89 6.98
CA GLY A 48 -10.58 -4.93 7.35
C GLY A 48 -10.35 -3.49 6.89
N ALA A 49 -9.39 -3.24 6.00
CA ALA A 49 -9.21 -1.92 5.41
C ALA A 49 -10.50 -1.46 4.70
N ALA A 50 -10.92 -0.22 4.94
CA ALA A 50 -12.14 0.34 4.33
C ALA A 50 -12.04 0.41 2.79
N LYS A 51 -10.84 0.68 2.30
CA LYS A 51 -10.52 0.80 0.88
C LYS A 51 -9.03 0.59 0.70
N VAL A 52 -8.63 -0.09 -0.38
CA VAL A 52 -7.23 -0.20 -0.75
C VAL A 52 -7.08 0.08 -2.24
N GLU A 53 -6.32 1.11 -2.56
CA GLU A 53 -5.91 1.46 -3.92
C GLU A 53 -4.41 1.27 -4.08
N THR A 54 -3.98 0.96 -5.30
CA THR A 54 -2.58 0.69 -5.62
C THR A 54 -2.13 1.56 -6.79
N TYR A 55 -0.88 1.99 -6.75
CA TYR A 55 -0.25 2.74 -7.82
C TYR A 55 1.19 2.27 -8.05
N VAL A 56 1.48 1.91 -9.29
CA VAL A 56 2.80 1.42 -9.66
C VAL A 56 3.67 2.61 -10.06
N ALA A 57 4.72 2.86 -9.28
CA ALA A 57 5.64 3.96 -9.56
C ALA A 57 7.07 3.61 -9.16
N ASN A 58 8.02 4.12 -9.93
CA ASN A 58 9.42 4.13 -9.56
C ASN A 58 9.81 5.50 -9.01
N LEU A 59 9.90 5.62 -7.68
CA LEU A 59 10.19 6.89 -7.01
C LEU A 59 11.65 7.37 -7.18
N ALA A 60 12.52 6.53 -7.72
CA ALA A 60 13.87 6.93 -8.08
C ALA A 60 13.92 7.69 -9.41
N ASP A 61 12.82 7.68 -10.18
CA ASP A 61 12.72 8.39 -11.45
C ASP A 61 12.17 9.80 -11.24
N LEU A 62 13.07 10.71 -10.86
CA LEU A 62 12.80 12.14 -10.70
C LEU A 62 12.46 12.86 -12.01
N SER A 63 12.62 12.19 -13.15
CA SER A 63 12.35 12.74 -14.49
C SER A 63 10.86 12.74 -14.86
N THR A 64 10.04 12.00 -14.12
CA THR A 64 8.60 11.82 -14.39
C THR A 64 7.70 12.31 -13.25
N HIS A 65 8.25 13.13 -12.33
CA HIS A 65 7.54 13.65 -11.16
C HIS A 65 7.05 15.09 -11.35
#